data_AF-A0A9D6SHQ3-F1
#
_entry.id   AF-A0A9D6SHQ3-F1
#
_cell.length_a   1.000
_cell.length_b   1.000
_cell.length_c   1.000
_cell.angle_alpha   90.00
_cell.angle_beta   90.00
_cell.angle_gamma   90.00
#
_symmetry.space_group_name_H-M   'P 1'
#
loop_
_entity.id
_entity.type
_entity.pdbx_description
1 polymer ?
#
loop_
_entity_poly.entity_id
_entity_poly.type
_entity_poly.pdbx_seq_one_letter_code
_entity_poly.pdbx_strand_id
1 'polypeptide(L)'
;MTEPEYVEAKGNYDRGAWRCGVWTYRNMMVVTGLEEAGRPDLAGELNWGTIKAFHGYYWEFLLPSTGAGHGTNRYAWSASQYIGAIIEHLFGVDF
;
A
#
# COMPACT_ATOMS: atom_id res chain seq x y z
N MET A 1 15.31 -28.62 2.88
CA MET A 1 14.30 -28.77 3.95
C MET A 1 14.07 -27.36 4.48
N THR A 2 12.84 -26.88 4.54
CA THR A 2 12.53 -25.54 5.08
C THR A 2 12.82 -25.50 6.58
N GLU A 3 13.28 -24.36 7.08
CA GLU A 3 13.62 -24.19 8.50
C GLU A 3 12.41 -24.44 9.42
N PRO A 4 12.59 -25.02 10.63
CA PRO A 4 11.49 -25.38 11.53
C PRO A 4 10.60 -24.20 11.95
N GLU A 5 11.17 -22.99 12.01
CA GLU A 5 10.46 -21.76 12.38
C GLU A 5 9.91 -21.00 11.17
N TYR A 6 10.11 -21.50 9.95
CA TYR A 6 9.63 -20.84 8.75
C TYR A 6 8.10 -20.93 8.66
N VAL A 7 7.46 -19.76 8.66
CA VAL A 7 6.03 -19.60 8.43
C VAL A 7 5.85 -18.84 7.12
N GLU A 8 5.18 -19.46 6.15
CA GLU A 8 4.81 -18.81 4.89
C GLU A 8 3.39 -18.25 5.00
N ALA A 9 3.24 -16.95 4.74
CA ALA A 9 1.93 -16.34 4.55
C ALA A 9 1.34 -16.86 3.23
N LYS A 10 0.17 -17.49 3.30
CA LYS A 10 -0.53 -17.99 2.12
C LYS A 10 -1.53 -16.96 1.63
N GLY A 11 -1.50 -16.70 0.32
CA GLY A 11 -2.37 -15.73 -0.34
C GLY A 11 -2.66 -16.12 -1.77
N ASN A 12 -3.66 -15.48 -2.37
CA ASN A 12 -3.92 -15.65 -3.80
C ASN A 12 -2.95 -14.79 -4.60
N TYR A 13 -1.78 -15.35 -4.89
CA TYR A 13 -0.75 -14.69 -5.68
C TYR A 13 -0.93 -15.01 -7.16
N ASP A 14 -1.11 -13.97 -7.98
CA ASP A 14 -1.02 -14.06 -9.42
C ASP A 14 0.33 -13.49 -9.92
N ARG A 15 0.59 -13.58 -11.23
CA ARG A 15 1.80 -12.99 -11.83
C ARG A 15 1.80 -11.45 -11.81
N GLY A 16 0.70 -10.82 -11.39
CA GLY A 16 0.49 -9.40 -11.35
C GLY A 16 1.09 -8.73 -10.12
N ALA A 17 1.29 -9.48 -9.02
CA ALA A 17 1.78 -8.97 -7.74
C ALA A 17 2.89 -7.92 -7.88
N TRP A 18 4.03 -8.28 -8.46
CA TRP A 18 5.15 -7.36 -8.60
C TRP A 18 5.19 -6.57 -9.91
N ARG A 19 4.43 -7.00 -10.94
CA ARG A 19 4.46 -6.39 -12.27
C ARG A 19 3.49 -5.21 -12.41
N CYS A 20 2.31 -5.31 -11.82
CA CYS A 20 1.23 -4.32 -11.98
C CYS A 20 0.38 -4.11 -10.72
N GLY A 21 0.59 -4.88 -9.64
CA GLY A 21 -0.16 -4.72 -8.40
C GLY A 21 -0.02 -3.31 -7.84
N VAL A 22 -1.12 -2.79 -7.29
CA VAL A 22 -1.13 -1.53 -6.53
C VAL A 22 -0.78 -1.86 -5.08
N TRP A 23 0.33 -1.32 -4.60
CA TRP A 23 0.84 -1.54 -3.24
C TRP A 23 0.85 -0.22 -2.49
N THR A 24 0.37 -0.21 -1.25
CA THR A 24 0.52 0.93 -0.33
C THR A 24 1.99 1.37 -0.25
N TYR A 25 2.93 0.42 -0.13
CA TYR A 25 4.36 0.71 -0.03
C TYR A 25 4.90 1.50 -1.21
N ARG A 26 4.55 1.11 -2.44
CA ARG A 26 5.01 1.81 -3.63
C ARG A 26 4.38 3.19 -3.72
N ASN A 27 3.09 3.28 -3.43
CA ASN A 27 2.39 4.56 -3.45
C ASN A 27 3.01 5.53 -2.45
N MET A 28 3.33 5.09 -1.24
CA MET A 28 3.92 5.99 -0.24
C MET A 28 5.29 6.52 -0.65
N MET A 29 6.16 5.69 -1.22
CA MET A 29 7.44 6.16 -1.76
C MET A 29 7.25 7.19 -2.88
N VAL A 30 6.21 7.04 -3.71
CA VAL A 30 5.89 8.00 -4.77
C VAL A 30 5.29 9.28 -4.19
N VAL A 31 4.45 9.21 -3.15
CA VAL A 31 3.90 10.38 -2.45
C VAL A 31 5.06 11.24 -1.92
N THR A 32 5.99 10.66 -1.17
CA THR A 32 7.17 11.38 -0.68
C THR A 32 7.97 12.01 -1.82
N GLY A 33 8.25 11.24 -2.88
CA GLY A 33 9.01 11.77 -4.03
C GLY A 33 8.29 12.92 -4.76
N LEU A 34 6.95 12.91 -4.81
CA LEU A 34 6.16 14.00 -5.38
C LEU A 34 6.21 15.26 -4.51
N GLU A 35 6.16 15.12 -3.18
CA GLU A 35 6.31 16.24 -2.25
C GLU A 35 7.69 16.89 -2.39
N GLU A 36 8.75 16.09 -2.38
CA GLU A 36 10.14 16.54 -2.56
C GLU A 36 10.36 17.20 -3.92
N ALA A 37 9.65 16.76 -4.95
CA ALA A 37 9.69 17.34 -6.29
C ALA A 37 8.86 18.65 -6.43
N GLY A 38 8.24 19.15 -5.35
CA GLY A 38 7.40 20.33 -5.38
C GLY A 38 6.06 20.10 -6.10
N ARG A 39 5.55 18.86 -6.09
CA ARG A 39 4.25 18.45 -6.63
C ARG A 39 3.28 17.97 -5.53
N PRO A 40 2.96 18.82 -4.53
CA PRO A 40 2.05 18.46 -3.44
C PRO A 40 0.63 18.19 -3.93
N ASP A 41 0.25 18.72 -5.10
CA ASP A 41 -1.03 18.44 -5.76
C ASP A 41 -1.18 16.96 -6.11
N LEU A 42 -0.17 16.39 -6.78
CA LEU A 42 -0.16 14.99 -7.18
C LEU A 42 0.07 14.06 -5.99
N ALA A 43 0.90 14.49 -5.03
CA ALA A 43 1.11 13.75 -3.79
C ALA A 43 -0.20 13.58 -3.02
N GLY A 44 -0.95 14.66 -2.84
CA GLY A 44 -2.26 14.65 -2.20
C GLY A 44 -3.28 13.78 -2.94
N GLU A 45 -3.32 13.86 -4.28
CA GLU A 45 -4.20 13.02 -5.10
C GLU A 45 -3.90 11.52 -4.92
N LEU A 46 -2.63 11.13 -5.04
CA LEU A 46 -2.20 9.74 -4.88
C LEU A 46 -2.42 9.24 -3.45
N ASN A 47 -2.10 10.07 -2.45
CA ASN A 47 -2.30 9.73 -1.04
C ASN A 47 -3.79 9.48 -0.76
N TRP A 48 -4.66 10.40 -1.18
CA TRP A 48 -6.10 10.26 -1.00
C TRP A 48 -6.68 9.06 -1.76
N GLY A 49 -6.20 8.81 -2.98
CA GLY A 49 -6.54 7.61 -3.74
C GLY A 49 -6.17 6.32 -2.99
N THR A 50 -4.99 6.30 -2.40
CA THR A 50 -4.47 5.17 -1.61
C THR A 50 -5.30 4.95 -0.35
N ILE A 51 -5.59 6.00 0.43
CA ILE A 51 -6.43 5.92 1.63
C ILE A 51 -7.79 5.32 1.30
N LYS A 52 -8.46 5.82 0.25
CA LYS A 52 -9.76 5.30 -0.18
C LYS A 52 -9.69 3.84 -0.61
N ALA A 53 -8.65 3.45 -1.36
CA ALA A 53 -8.50 2.11 -1.89
C ALA A 53 -8.30 1.05 -0.78
N PHE A 54 -7.65 1.43 0.33
CA PHE A 54 -7.32 0.52 1.42
C PHE A 54 -8.16 0.73 2.70
N HIS A 55 -9.12 1.66 2.72
CA HIS A 55 -9.97 1.92 3.88
C HIS A 55 -10.80 0.69 4.26
N GLY A 56 -10.50 0.08 5.41
CA GLY A 56 -11.13 -1.17 5.84
C GLY A 56 -10.82 -2.39 4.95
N TYR A 57 -9.87 -2.26 4.01
CA TYR A 57 -9.59 -3.21 2.95
C TYR A 57 -8.08 -3.48 2.83
N TYR A 58 -7.49 -4.00 3.91
CA TYR A 58 -6.04 -4.18 4.08
C TYR A 58 -5.51 -5.46 3.41
N TRP A 59 -5.59 -5.53 2.10
CA TRP A 59 -4.93 -6.56 1.30
C TRP A 59 -3.47 -6.20 1.05
N GLU A 60 -2.66 -7.21 0.74
CA GLU A 60 -1.26 -7.02 0.41
C GLU A 60 -1.07 -6.16 -0.86
N PHE A 61 -1.89 -6.39 -1.89
CA PHE A 61 -1.98 -5.50 -3.05
C PHE A 61 -3.36 -5.56 -3.71
N LEU A 62 -3.65 -4.58 -4.56
CA LEU A 62 -4.88 -4.53 -5.37
C LEU A 62 -4.56 -4.77 -6.84
N LEU A 63 -5.48 -5.42 -7.56
CA LEU A 63 -5.43 -5.47 -9.01
C LEU A 63 -5.76 -4.10 -9.60
N PRO A 64 -4.93 -3.53 -10.49
CA PRO A 64 -5.18 -2.20 -11.05
C PRO A 64 -6.42 -2.14 -11.96
N SER A 65 -6.81 -3.27 -12.56
CA SER A 65 -7.96 -3.33 -13.48
C SER A 65 -9.31 -3.37 -12.77
N THR A 66 -9.36 -3.86 -11.54
CA THR A 66 -10.62 -4.13 -10.83
C THR A 66 -10.67 -3.59 -9.41
N GLY A 67 -9.53 -3.23 -8.82
CA GLY A 67 -9.40 -2.87 -7.41
C GLY A 67 -9.49 -4.07 -6.45
N ALA A 68 -9.59 -5.31 -6.96
CA ALA A 68 -9.73 -6.49 -6.12
C ALA A 68 -8.46 -6.78 -5.31
N GLY A 69 -8.63 -7.10 -4.02
CA GLY A 69 -7.54 -7.45 -3.12
C GLY A 69 -6.96 -8.85 -3.38
N HIS A 70 -5.63 -8.94 -3.45
CA HIS A 70 -4.87 -10.14 -3.74
C HIS A 70 -3.69 -10.30 -2.76
N GLY A 71 -3.06 -11.48 -2.77
CA GLY A 71 -2.08 -11.87 -1.77
C GLY A 71 -2.73 -12.18 -0.43
N THR A 72 -2.10 -11.74 0.65
CA THR A 72 -2.58 -11.95 2.03
C THR A 72 -3.62 -10.90 2.42
N ASN A 73 -4.69 -11.30 3.11
CA ASN A 73 -5.65 -10.36 3.71
C ASN A 73 -5.22 -9.94 5.12
N ARG A 74 -5.77 -8.83 5.63
CA ARG A 74 -5.39 -8.27 6.94
C ARG A 74 -3.87 -8.09 7.05
N TYR A 75 -3.25 -7.64 5.95
CA TYR A 75 -1.81 -7.53 5.83
C TYR A 75 -1.31 -6.35 6.65
N ALA A 76 -0.50 -6.64 7.68
CA ALA A 76 -0.08 -5.65 8.67
C ALA A 76 0.69 -4.49 8.04
N TRP A 77 1.46 -4.74 6.98
CA TRP A 77 2.20 -3.68 6.30
C TRP A 77 1.25 -2.68 5.63
N SER A 78 0.25 -3.16 4.88
CA SER A 78 -0.77 -2.29 4.27
C SER A 78 -1.54 -1.51 5.33
N ALA A 79 -1.89 -2.15 6.45
CA ALA A 79 -2.57 -1.48 7.56
C ALA A 79 -1.71 -0.37 8.19
N SER A 80 -0.41 -0.64 8.42
CA SER A 80 0.54 0.33 8.95
C SER A 80 0.68 1.54 8.01
N GLN A 81 0.85 1.30 6.71
CA GLN A 81 1.01 2.36 5.73
C GLN A 81 -0.27 3.15 5.48
N TYR A 82 -1.44 2.51 5.58
CA TYR A 82 -2.71 3.20 5.57
C TYR A 82 -2.83 4.21 6.73
N ILE A 83 -2.37 3.84 7.93
CA ILE A 83 -2.33 4.75 9.08
C ILE A 83 -1.31 5.88 8.82
N GLY A 84 -0.10 5.55 8.36
CA GLY A 84 0.93 6.55 8.01
C GLY A 84 0.45 7.55 6.96
N ALA A 85 -0.19 7.07 5.89
CA ALA A 85 -0.81 7.90 4.85
C ALA A 85 -1.78 8.96 5.40
N ILE A 86 -2.56 8.60 6.44
CA ILE A 86 -3.50 9.52 7.09
C ILE A 86 -2.74 10.49 7.99
N ILE A 87 -1.86 9.99 8.83
CA ILE A 87 -1.21 10.79 9.86
C ILE A 87 -0.21 11.77 9.24
N GLU A 88 0.69 11.26 8.40
CA GLU A 88 1.83 12.00 7.85
C GLU A 88 1.39 12.86 6.66
N HIS A 89 0.59 12.32 5.73
CA HIS A 89 0.35 12.98 4.45
C HIS A 89 -1.05 13.61 4.31
N LEU A 90 -2.05 13.17 5.08
CA LEU A 90 -3.37 13.83 5.10
C LEU A 90 -3.42 14.93 6.16
N PHE A 91 -2.88 14.66 7.35
CA PHE A 91 -2.87 15.63 8.44
C PHE A 91 -1.54 16.38 8.61
N GLY A 92 -0.44 15.94 7.99
CA GLY A 92 0.84 16.64 8.07
C GLY A 92 1.53 16.52 9.42
N VAL A 93 1.36 15.40 10.13
CA VAL A 93 1.94 15.20 11.47
C VAL A 93 3.20 14.36 11.37
N ASP A 94 4.34 14.99 11.70
CA ASP A 94 5.65 14.33 11.80
C ASP A 94 5.85 13.71 13.20
N PHE A 95 6.46 12.52 13.27
CA PHE A 95 6.82 11.81 14.52
C PHE A 95 8.30 11.44 14.55
#